data_AF-A0A9N9DID9-F1
#
_entry.id   AF-A0A9N9DID9-F1
#
_cell.length_a   1.000
_cell.length_b   1.000
_cell.length_c   1.000
_cell.angle_alpha   90.00
_cell.angle_beta   90.00
_cell.angle_gamma   90.00
#
_symmetry.space_group_name_H-M   'P 1'
#
loop_
_entity.id
_entity.type
_entity.pdbx_description
1 polymer ?
#
loop_
_entity_poly.entity_id
_entity_poly.type
_entity_poly.pdbx_seq_one_letter_code
_entity_poly.pdbx_strand_id
1 'polypeptide(L)'
;MSFLNNEEIKINCPSCEAKRANDKQNCEYCKLRWASEKKENCPKCHQKWNVHYQFCPTCDLPPWSSGNDKIDQIIKESQLKFDNKSVIGLLEWILYEEFENINSIAKGGFGSISKAIWRSGSAHFDEEKRKFIRSGPKPVALKKLSESSDANYDIIQEIQSVILFRCNVFIAKIYGISRDPVTGDYILVFYYYENGTLYNRITQEEKMSFTLLQHDLKELATGLEILHERGYVHRDLHSGNILCAPALYITDFGNCKKVAEIT
;
A
#
# COMPACT_ATOMS: atom_id res chain seq x y z
N MET A 1 29.25 12.60 39.18
CA MET A 1 28.82 13.57 38.15
C MET A 1 29.52 13.19 36.86
N SER A 2 28.89 12.88 35.74
CA SER A 2 27.49 12.77 35.33
C SER A 2 27.56 11.88 34.08
N PHE A 3 26.77 10.80 34.06
CA PHE A 3 26.59 9.95 32.89
C PHE A 3 25.99 10.83 31.78
N LEU A 4 26.68 10.93 30.65
CA LEU A 4 26.13 11.54 29.45
C LEU A 4 25.03 10.60 28.94
N ASN A 5 23.78 11.05 29.08
CA ASN A 5 22.63 10.47 28.42
C ASN A 5 22.86 10.54 26.91
N ASN A 6 23.25 9.41 26.31
CA ASN A 6 22.98 9.18 24.90
C ASN A 6 21.47 8.97 24.77
N GLU A 7 20.72 10.07 24.61
CA GLU A 7 19.39 9.98 24.04
C GLU A 7 19.56 9.47 22.61
N GLU A 8 19.37 8.16 22.41
CA GLU A 8 19.20 7.59 21.08
C GLU A 8 18.08 8.37 20.38
N ILE A 9 18.46 9.17 19.37
CA ILE A 9 17.52 9.84 18.48
C ILE A 9 16.69 8.71 17.84
N LYS A 10 15.45 8.54 18.30
CA LYS A 10 14.50 7.55 17.78
C LYS A 10 14.11 7.96 16.36
N ILE A 11 14.91 7.55 15.38
CA ILE A 11 14.57 7.70 13.98
C ILE A 11 13.49 6.64 13.68
N ASN A 12 12.26 7.08 13.47
CA ASN A 12 11.19 6.21 12.97
C ASN A 12 11.33 6.07 11.45
N CYS A 13 10.91 4.92 10.91
CA CYS A 13 10.95 4.70 9.46
C CYS A 13 10.00 5.73 8.81
N PRO A 14 10.45 6.54 7.83
CA PRO A 14 9.62 7.59 7.23
C PRO A 14 8.39 7.04 6.50
N SER A 15 8.45 5.77 6.08
CA SER A 15 7.41 5.13 5.29
C SER A 15 6.50 4.22 6.11
N CYS A 16 7.01 3.62 7.18
CA CYS A 16 6.30 2.60 7.94
C CYS A 16 6.29 2.90 9.44
N GLU A 17 6.86 4.03 9.87
CA GLU A 17 6.85 4.56 11.24
C GLU A 17 7.40 3.61 12.33
N ALA A 18 7.88 2.44 11.94
CA ALA A 18 8.50 1.47 12.82
C ALA A 18 9.77 2.07 13.42
N LYS A 19 9.97 1.77 14.71
CA LYS A 19 11.17 2.22 15.43
C LYS A 19 12.40 1.54 14.86
N ARG A 20 13.51 2.27 14.78
CA ARG A 20 14.79 1.69 14.40
C ARG A 20 15.27 0.73 15.49
N ALA A 21 15.13 -0.56 15.23
CA ALA A 21 15.54 -1.62 16.15
C ALA A 21 17.04 -1.98 16.02
N ASN A 22 17.73 -1.54 14.96
CA ASN A 22 19.13 -1.85 14.69
C ASN A 22 19.82 -0.83 13.76
N ASP A 23 21.15 -0.91 13.69
CA ASP A 23 21.99 -0.07 12.82
C ASP A 23 21.89 -0.42 11.32
N LYS A 24 21.01 -1.36 10.93
CA LYS A 24 20.86 -1.71 9.51
C LYS A 24 20.48 -0.48 8.70
N GLN A 25 20.93 -0.46 7.44
CA GLN A 25 20.68 0.63 6.51
C GLN A 25 19.22 0.67 6.00
N ASN A 26 18.50 -0.43 6.17
CA ASN A 26 17.11 -0.61 5.75
C ASN A 26 16.22 -0.97 6.95
N CYS A 27 14.97 -0.52 6.90
CA CYS A 27 13.93 -0.89 7.84
C CYS A 27 13.61 -2.39 7.72
N GLU A 28 13.52 -3.07 8.85
CA GLU A 28 13.29 -4.52 8.88
C GLU A 28 11.93 -4.92 8.29
N TYR A 29 10.93 -4.06 8.41
CA TYR A 29 9.53 -4.36 8.10
C TYR A 29 9.14 -4.00 6.66
N CYS A 30 9.52 -2.81 6.19
CA CYS A 30 9.23 -2.36 4.82
C CYS A 30 10.39 -2.55 3.85
N LYS A 31 11.57 -2.95 4.35
CA LYS A 31 12.83 -3.07 3.58
C LYS A 31 13.31 -1.78 2.91
N LEU A 32 12.64 -0.64 3.15
CA LEU A 32 13.02 0.67 2.65
C LEU A 32 14.22 1.22 3.43
N ARG A 33 15.00 2.07 2.79
CA ARG A 33 16.17 2.66 3.45
C ARG A 33 15.72 3.64 4.54
N TRP A 34 16.46 3.74 5.64
CA TRP A 34 16.24 4.83 6.59
C TRP A 34 16.51 6.15 5.88
N ALA A 35 15.55 7.08 5.87
CA ALA A 35 15.78 8.39 5.28
C ALA A 35 16.91 9.09 6.03
N SER A 36 17.94 9.51 5.30
CA SER A 36 18.76 10.62 5.76
C SER A 36 17.97 11.91 5.56
N GLU A 37 18.03 12.85 6.51
CA GLU A 37 17.35 14.14 6.41
C GLU A 37 18.02 15.11 5.42
N LYS A 38 18.73 14.60 4.40
CA LYS A 38 19.44 15.45 3.46
C LYS A 38 18.43 16.16 2.56
N LYS A 39 18.16 17.42 2.86
CA LYS A 39 17.29 18.30 2.07
C LYS A 39 18.14 19.15 1.14
N GLU A 40 17.77 19.21 -0.13
CA GLU A 40 18.37 20.12 -1.11
C GLU A 40 17.26 20.94 -1.77
N ASN A 41 17.63 22.03 -2.45
CA ASN A 41 16.68 22.80 -3.24
C ASN A 41 16.50 22.12 -4.60
N CYS A 42 15.25 21.97 -5.04
CA CYS A 42 14.96 21.48 -6.38
C CYS A 42 15.56 22.42 -7.43
N PRO A 43 16.30 21.93 -8.43
CA PRO A 43 16.84 22.78 -9.50
C PRO A 43 15.76 23.47 -10.35
N LYS A 44 14.54 22.92 -10.40
CA LYS A 44 13.42 23.45 -11.21
C LYS A 44 12.56 24.47 -10.48
N CYS A 45 12.17 24.20 -9.23
CA CYS A 45 11.24 25.06 -8.47
C CYS A 45 11.83 25.66 -7.19
N HIS A 46 13.10 25.37 -6.88
CA HIS A 46 13.82 25.84 -5.69
C HIS A 46 13.21 25.45 -4.34
N GLN A 47 12.14 24.65 -4.31
CA GLN A 47 11.58 24.12 -3.07
C GLN A 47 12.53 23.10 -2.45
N LYS A 48 12.64 23.11 -1.12
CA LYS A 48 13.37 22.08 -0.39
C LYS A 48 12.65 20.75 -0.51
N TRP A 49 13.39 19.71 -0.88
CA TRP A 49 12.90 18.36 -0.97
C TRP A 49 13.93 17.39 -0.40
N ASN A 50 13.48 16.25 0.11
CA ASN A 50 14.41 15.22 0.56
C ASN A 50 15.01 14.55 -0.68
N VAL A 51 16.33 14.62 -0.82
CA VAL A 51 17.03 14.05 -1.98
C VAL A 51 16.90 12.54 -2.08
N HIS A 52 16.50 11.87 -0.99
CA HIS A 52 16.19 10.46 -1.00
C HIS A 52 15.06 10.11 -1.99
N TYR A 53 14.17 11.06 -2.30
CA TYR A 53 13.08 10.82 -3.25
C TYR A 53 13.56 10.72 -4.69
N GLN A 54 14.79 11.16 -5.00
CA GLN A 54 15.38 11.22 -6.35
C GLN A 54 14.62 12.03 -7.43
N PHE A 55 13.35 12.36 -7.21
CA PHE A 55 12.53 13.29 -7.96
C PHE A 55 11.86 14.35 -7.06
N CYS A 56 11.68 15.56 -7.57
CA CYS A 56 10.98 16.63 -6.87
C CYS A 56 9.46 16.35 -6.89
N PRO A 57 8.81 16.19 -5.73
CA PRO A 57 7.37 15.91 -5.69
C PRO A 57 6.51 16.99 -6.35
N THR A 58 6.98 18.23 -6.35
CA THR A 58 6.25 19.36 -6.95
C THR A 58 6.42 19.42 -8.48
N CYS A 59 7.57 19.01 -9.01
CA CYS A 59 7.88 19.20 -10.44
C CYS A 59 7.74 17.94 -11.27
N ASP A 60 7.94 16.78 -10.67
CA ASP A 60 8.14 15.53 -11.39
C ASP A 60 6.96 14.55 -11.21
N LEU A 61 6.12 14.72 -10.17
CA LEU A 61 4.91 13.92 -10.04
C LEU A 61 3.89 14.32 -11.12
N PRO A 62 3.20 13.34 -11.73
CA PRO A 62 2.21 13.68 -12.75
C PRO A 62 1.05 14.50 -12.17
N PRO A 63 0.47 15.43 -12.96
CA PRO A 63 -0.66 16.23 -12.52
C PRO A 63 -1.94 15.41 -12.65
N TRP A 64 -2.31 14.68 -11.59
CA TRP A 64 -3.61 14.01 -11.48
C TRP A 64 -4.48 14.71 -10.43
N SER A 65 -5.78 14.76 -10.70
CA SER A 65 -6.81 15.08 -9.72
C SER A 65 -7.97 14.12 -9.89
N SER A 66 -8.48 13.64 -8.76
CA SER A 66 -9.70 12.84 -8.68
C SER A 66 -10.98 13.70 -8.72
N GLY A 67 -10.84 15.02 -8.64
CA GLY A 67 -11.95 15.94 -8.36
C GLY A 67 -12.41 15.90 -6.89
N ASN A 68 -11.72 15.16 -6.02
CA ASN A 68 -11.96 15.12 -4.58
C ASN A 68 -10.69 15.50 -3.81
N ASP A 69 -10.70 16.68 -3.20
CA ASP A 69 -9.55 17.25 -2.49
C ASP A 69 -8.99 16.32 -1.39
N LYS A 70 -9.86 15.57 -0.69
CA LYS A 70 -9.42 14.63 0.37
C LYS A 70 -8.64 13.45 -0.22
N ILE A 71 -9.12 12.89 -1.33
CA ILE A 71 -8.44 11.78 -2.04
C ILE A 71 -7.12 12.28 -2.62
N ASP A 72 -7.13 13.45 -3.26
CA ASP A 72 -5.94 14.05 -3.85
C ASP A 72 -4.88 14.33 -2.79
N GLN A 73 -5.28 14.81 -1.61
CA GLN A 73 -4.40 14.99 -0.47
C GLN A 73 -3.81 13.66 0.01
N ILE A 74 -4.64 12.63 0.19
CA ILE A 74 -4.18 11.29 0.61
C ILE A 74 -3.15 10.72 -0.39
N ILE A 75 -3.43 10.83 -1.69
CA ILE A 75 -2.52 10.38 -2.74
C ILE A 75 -1.19 11.14 -2.64
N LYS A 76 -1.25 12.47 -2.58
CA LYS A 76 -0.06 13.31 -2.50
C LYS A 76 0.78 13.01 -1.25
N GLU A 77 0.15 12.87 -0.09
CA GLU A 77 0.83 12.50 1.17
C GLU A 77 1.51 11.13 1.06
N SER A 78 0.84 10.14 0.46
CA SER A 78 1.44 8.83 0.20
C SER A 78 2.64 8.92 -0.74
N GLN A 79 2.57 9.75 -1.78
CA GLN A 79 3.65 9.95 -2.75
C GLN A 79 4.84 10.70 -2.14
N LEU A 80 4.58 11.61 -1.19
CA LEU A 80 5.62 12.29 -0.43
C LEU A 80 6.36 11.35 0.54
N LYS A 81 5.78 10.20 0.91
CA LYS A 81 6.45 9.18 1.72
C LYS A 81 7.14 8.08 0.88
N PHE A 82 7.06 8.16 -0.45
CA PHE A 82 7.51 7.13 -1.37
C PHE A 82 9.04 7.06 -1.51
N ASP A 83 9.65 5.93 -1.17
CA ASP A 83 11.04 5.63 -1.53
C ASP A 83 11.07 5.00 -2.94
N ASN A 84 11.90 5.51 -3.86
CA ASN A 84 11.97 4.99 -5.24
C ASN A 84 12.51 3.55 -5.32
N LYS A 85 13.17 3.06 -4.26
CA LYS A 85 13.55 1.64 -4.09
C LYS A 85 12.43 0.78 -3.54
N SER A 86 11.26 1.37 -3.26
CA SER A 86 10.09 0.65 -2.78
C SER A 86 9.53 -0.26 -3.85
N VAL A 87 9.38 -1.53 -3.47
CA VAL A 87 8.77 -2.58 -4.29
C VAL A 87 7.31 -2.24 -4.64
N ILE A 88 6.66 -1.33 -3.92
CA ILE A 88 5.24 -1.01 -4.05
C ILE A 88 4.95 0.04 -5.13
N GLY A 89 5.91 0.86 -5.54
CA GLY A 89 5.69 1.92 -6.53
C GLY A 89 4.84 3.11 -6.01
N LEU A 90 4.52 4.05 -6.90
CA LEU A 90 3.72 5.24 -6.58
C LEU A 90 2.26 4.85 -6.33
N LEU A 91 1.57 5.52 -5.41
CA LEU A 91 0.10 5.44 -5.33
C LEU A 91 -0.47 6.39 -6.38
N GLU A 92 -1.36 5.92 -7.25
CA GLU A 92 -1.85 6.71 -8.39
C GLU A 92 -3.37 6.92 -8.34
N TRP A 93 -3.82 8.06 -8.87
CA TRP A 93 -5.18 8.16 -9.39
C TRP A 93 -5.20 7.59 -10.80
N ILE A 94 -5.99 6.55 -11.02
CA ILE A 94 -6.04 5.79 -12.27
C ILE A 94 -7.38 6.06 -12.92
N LEU A 95 -7.36 6.52 -14.17
CA LEU A 95 -8.57 6.73 -14.97
C LEU A 95 -9.23 5.38 -15.25
N TYR A 96 -10.56 5.30 -15.14
CA TYR A 96 -11.28 4.04 -15.30
C TYR A 96 -11.10 3.43 -16.70
N GLU A 97 -10.95 4.30 -17.71
CA GLU A 97 -10.75 3.92 -19.10
C GLU A 97 -9.41 3.21 -19.34
N GLU A 98 -8.49 3.21 -18.38
CA GLU A 98 -7.23 2.48 -18.42
C GLU A 98 -7.38 0.98 -18.14
N PHE A 99 -8.58 0.53 -17.73
CA PHE A 99 -8.87 -0.87 -17.45
C PHE A 99 -9.57 -1.54 -18.62
N GLU A 100 -9.02 -2.68 -19.04
CA GLU A 100 -9.57 -3.53 -20.10
C GLU A 100 -9.84 -4.94 -19.58
N ASN A 101 -10.68 -5.69 -20.29
CA ASN A 101 -11.00 -7.09 -19.97
C ASN A 101 -11.46 -7.29 -18.51
N ILE A 102 -12.37 -6.42 -18.06
CA ILE A 102 -12.90 -6.45 -16.69
C ILE A 102 -13.82 -7.67 -16.52
N ASN A 103 -13.42 -8.61 -15.66
CA ASN A 103 -14.15 -9.84 -15.36
C ASN A 103 -14.42 -9.95 -13.86
N SER A 104 -15.67 -10.15 -13.47
CA SER A 104 -16.05 -10.31 -12.06
C SER A 104 -15.49 -11.61 -11.48
N ILE A 105 -14.87 -11.54 -10.30
CA ILE A 105 -14.34 -12.69 -9.55
C ILE A 105 -15.26 -13.04 -8.39
N ALA A 106 -15.67 -12.03 -7.62
CA ALA A 106 -16.47 -12.20 -6.42
C ALA A 106 -17.38 -11.00 -6.18
N LYS A 107 -18.52 -11.26 -5.54
CA LYS A 107 -19.46 -10.22 -5.08
C LYS A 107 -20.00 -10.63 -3.72
N GLY A 108 -20.01 -9.71 -2.76
CA GLY A 108 -20.47 -9.97 -1.40
C GLY A 108 -20.94 -8.70 -0.70
N GLY A 109 -21.15 -8.78 0.62
CA GLY A 109 -21.64 -7.66 1.44
C GLY A 109 -20.69 -6.45 1.51
N PHE A 110 -19.41 -6.64 1.17
CA PHE A 110 -18.36 -5.61 1.23
C PHE A 110 -17.94 -5.10 -0.17
N GLY A 111 -18.79 -5.30 -1.17
CA GLY A 111 -18.56 -4.85 -2.55
C GLY A 111 -18.28 -5.97 -3.55
N SER A 112 -17.63 -5.62 -4.66
CA SER A 112 -17.30 -6.55 -5.75
C SER A 112 -15.82 -6.50 -6.11
N ILE A 113 -15.26 -7.67 -6.41
CA ILE A 113 -13.88 -7.84 -6.86
C ILE A 113 -13.89 -8.29 -8.32
N SER A 114 -13.15 -7.59 -9.17
CA SER A 114 -12.98 -7.92 -10.58
C SER A 114 -11.49 -8.02 -10.95
N LYS A 115 -11.15 -8.88 -11.92
CA LYS A 115 -9.86 -8.87 -12.60
C LYS A 115 -9.93 -7.90 -13.77
N ALA A 116 -8.88 -7.12 -14.00
CA ALA A 116 -8.73 -6.31 -15.20
C ALA A 116 -7.27 -6.27 -15.67
N ILE A 117 -7.05 -5.79 -16.89
CA ILE A 117 -5.73 -5.38 -17.39
C ILE A 117 -5.63 -3.87 -17.30
N TRP A 118 -4.63 -3.37 -16.56
CA TRP A 118 -4.29 -1.95 -16.57
C TRP A 118 -3.32 -1.68 -17.74
N ARG A 119 -3.79 -0.98 -18.78
CA ARG A 119 -3.04 -0.74 -20.03
C ARG A 119 -1.65 -0.13 -19.82
N SER A 120 -1.58 1.01 -19.13
CA SER A 120 -0.30 1.69 -18.94
C SER A 120 0.54 1.05 -17.84
N GLY A 121 -0.11 0.43 -16.85
CA GLY A 121 0.57 -0.07 -15.66
C GLY A 121 1.15 1.04 -14.77
N SER A 122 1.82 0.60 -13.71
CA SER A 122 2.35 1.48 -12.66
C SER A 122 3.51 2.36 -13.13
N ALA A 123 3.50 3.62 -12.68
CA ALA A 123 4.59 4.54 -12.85
C ALA A 123 5.78 4.20 -11.93
N HIS A 124 6.98 4.26 -12.48
CA HIS A 124 8.23 4.19 -11.71
C HIS A 124 9.21 5.25 -12.23
N PHE A 125 10.06 5.75 -11.36
CA PHE A 125 11.03 6.79 -11.71
C PHE A 125 12.28 6.15 -12.34
N ASP A 126 12.58 6.51 -13.58
CA ASP A 126 13.81 6.13 -14.28
C ASP A 126 14.90 7.15 -13.92
N GLU A 127 15.91 6.71 -13.17
CA GLU A 127 17.00 7.57 -12.66
C GLU A 127 17.84 8.16 -13.80
N GLU A 128 18.09 7.38 -14.85
CA GLU A 128 18.89 7.78 -16.01
C GLU A 128 18.17 8.83 -16.85
N LYS A 129 16.89 8.60 -17.14
CA LYS A 129 16.04 9.51 -17.93
C LYS A 129 15.45 10.65 -17.10
N ARG A 130 15.60 10.61 -15.77
CA ARG A 130 15.04 11.54 -14.79
C ARG A 130 13.55 11.82 -15.00
N LYS A 131 12.76 10.78 -15.26
CA LYS A 131 11.32 10.90 -15.50
C LYS A 131 10.56 9.64 -15.10
N PHE A 132 9.27 9.78 -14.84
CA PHE A 132 8.40 8.62 -14.65
C PHE A 132 8.16 7.91 -15.98
N ILE A 133 8.30 6.60 -15.96
CA ILE A 133 7.96 5.70 -17.07
C ILE A 133 6.96 4.64 -16.61
N ARG A 134 6.23 4.11 -17.58
CA ARG A 134 5.15 3.14 -17.40
C ARG A 134 5.69 1.72 -17.47
N SER A 135 5.23 0.83 -16.59
CA SER A 135 5.63 -0.58 -16.62
C SER A 135 5.02 -1.37 -17.79
N GLY A 136 4.04 -0.80 -18.49
CA GLY A 136 3.27 -1.48 -19.51
C GLY A 136 2.12 -2.33 -18.92
N PRO A 137 1.35 -3.00 -19.80
CA PRO A 137 0.13 -3.70 -19.42
C PRO A 137 0.36 -4.75 -18.33
N LYS A 138 -0.50 -4.79 -17.31
CA LYS A 138 -0.43 -5.80 -16.24
C LYS A 138 -1.79 -6.12 -15.64
N PRO A 139 -1.98 -7.35 -15.11
CA PRO A 139 -3.20 -7.71 -14.41
C PRO A 139 -3.31 -6.98 -13.06
N VAL A 140 -4.52 -6.54 -12.74
CA VAL A 140 -4.88 -5.88 -11.48
C VAL A 140 -6.19 -6.44 -10.94
N ALA A 141 -6.36 -6.35 -9.61
CA ALA A 141 -7.63 -6.61 -8.95
C ALA A 141 -8.32 -5.28 -8.62
N LEU A 142 -9.57 -5.14 -9.02
CA LEU A 142 -10.41 -3.97 -8.77
C LEU A 142 -11.37 -4.31 -7.65
N LYS A 143 -11.18 -3.73 -6.45
CA LYS A 143 -12.14 -3.82 -5.34
C LYS A 143 -13.01 -2.56 -5.38
N LYS A 144 -14.26 -2.72 -5.78
CA LYS A 144 -15.25 -1.64 -5.76
C LYS A 144 -15.83 -1.52 -4.36
N LEU A 145 -15.81 -0.30 -3.81
CA LEU A 145 -16.38 0.04 -2.51
C LEU A 145 -17.80 0.56 -2.75
N SER A 146 -18.81 -0.20 -2.35
CA SER A 146 -20.21 0.18 -2.56
C SER A 146 -20.61 1.36 -1.68
N GLU A 147 -21.25 2.38 -2.26
CA GLU A 147 -21.83 3.48 -1.49
C GLU A 147 -22.98 2.99 -0.58
N SER A 148 -22.74 2.85 0.73
CA SER A 148 -23.83 2.90 1.71
C SER A 148 -24.24 4.35 1.95
N SER A 149 -25.40 4.62 2.53
CA SER A 149 -25.95 5.99 2.68
C SER A 149 -25.09 6.99 3.49
N ASP A 150 -23.98 6.55 4.11
CA ASP A 150 -22.94 7.36 4.77
C ASP A 150 -21.53 7.25 4.09
N ALA A 151 -21.51 6.80 2.83
CA ALA A 151 -20.38 6.25 2.06
C ALA A 151 -19.04 6.98 2.14
N ASN A 152 -19.04 8.32 2.14
CA ASN A 152 -17.79 9.05 1.92
C ASN A 152 -16.82 8.95 3.11
N TYR A 153 -17.29 8.81 4.35
CA TYR A 153 -16.39 8.70 5.49
C TYR A 153 -15.76 7.31 5.56
N ASP A 154 -16.58 6.26 5.46
CA ASP A 154 -16.12 4.88 5.56
C ASP A 154 -15.18 4.50 4.41
N ILE A 155 -15.47 4.97 3.19
CA ILE A 155 -14.58 4.78 2.03
C ILE A 155 -13.22 5.46 2.26
N ILE A 156 -13.21 6.68 2.78
CA ILE A 156 -11.97 7.41 3.07
C ILE A 156 -11.17 6.70 4.16
N GLN A 157 -11.83 6.20 5.20
CA GLN A 157 -11.18 5.45 6.28
C GLN A 157 -10.57 4.14 5.79
N GLU A 158 -11.26 3.41 4.91
CA GLU A 158 -10.72 2.20 4.29
C GLU A 158 -9.51 2.53 3.40
N ILE A 159 -9.62 3.55 2.55
CA ILE A 159 -8.52 4.06 1.71
C ILE A 159 -7.31 4.42 2.58
N GLN A 160 -7.51 5.21 3.65
CA GLN A 160 -6.45 5.63 4.56
C GLN A 160 -5.79 4.43 5.25
N SER A 161 -6.58 3.46 5.70
CA SER A 161 -6.08 2.26 6.36
C SER A 161 -5.20 1.43 5.42
N VAL A 162 -5.66 1.16 4.20
CA VAL A 162 -4.87 0.43 3.19
C VAL A 162 -3.57 1.18 2.86
N ILE A 163 -3.63 2.50 2.72
CA ILE A 163 -2.46 3.33 2.40
C ILE A 163 -1.47 3.40 3.56
N LEU A 164 -1.93 3.44 4.81
CA LEU A 164 -1.07 3.44 5.99
C LEU A 164 -0.17 2.20 6.02
N PHE A 165 -0.66 1.07 5.53
CA PHE A 165 0.07 -0.19 5.56
C PHE A 165 0.69 -0.61 4.23
N ARG A 166 0.51 0.18 3.16
CA ARG A 166 0.95 -0.15 1.79
C ARG A 166 2.44 -0.47 1.66
N CYS A 167 3.27 0.00 2.60
CA CYS A 167 4.71 -0.21 2.56
C CYS A 167 5.19 -1.48 3.26
N ASN A 168 4.28 -2.28 3.81
CA ASN A 168 4.59 -3.56 4.43
C ASN A 168 4.65 -4.66 3.36
N VAL A 169 5.70 -5.48 3.38
CA VAL A 169 5.92 -6.57 2.42
C VAL A 169 4.91 -7.72 2.53
N PHE A 170 4.20 -7.84 3.66
CA PHE A 170 3.18 -8.86 3.94
C PHE A 170 1.76 -8.31 3.85
N ILE A 171 1.57 -7.15 3.23
CA ILE A 171 0.27 -6.52 3.03
C ILE A 171 -0.01 -6.41 1.55
N ALA A 172 -1.28 -6.60 1.18
CA ALA A 172 -1.70 -6.58 -0.20
C ALA A 172 -1.30 -5.26 -0.87
N LYS A 173 -0.57 -5.40 -1.98
CA LYS A 173 -0.01 -4.26 -2.69
C LYS A 173 -1.11 -3.48 -3.41
N ILE A 174 -1.27 -2.21 -3.03
CA ILE A 174 -2.18 -1.25 -3.69
C ILE A 174 -1.41 -0.36 -4.68
N TYR A 175 -1.88 -0.31 -5.92
CA TYR A 175 -1.37 0.57 -6.97
C TYR A 175 -2.02 1.95 -6.94
N GLY A 176 -3.31 2.02 -6.65
CA GLY A 176 -4.01 3.28 -6.81
C GLY A 176 -5.49 3.22 -6.48
N ILE A 177 -6.14 4.32 -6.80
CA ILE A 177 -7.57 4.55 -6.63
C ILE A 177 -8.12 4.96 -8.01
N SER A 178 -9.30 4.47 -8.32
CA SER A 178 -10.08 4.85 -9.49
C SER A 178 -11.51 5.17 -9.06
N ARG A 179 -12.31 5.67 -10.00
CA ARG A 179 -13.74 5.86 -9.82
C ARG A 179 -14.49 5.33 -11.02
N ASP A 180 -15.53 4.54 -10.76
CA ASP A 180 -16.40 4.05 -11.82
C ASP A 180 -17.25 5.22 -12.36
N PRO A 181 -17.18 5.54 -13.66
CA PRO A 181 -17.88 6.70 -14.21
C PRO A 181 -19.40 6.50 -14.31
N VAL A 182 -19.89 5.26 -14.27
CA VAL A 182 -21.32 4.93 -14.38
C VAL A 182 -21.99 4.97 -13.02
N THR A 183 -21.36 4.34 -12.02
CA THR A 183 -21.93 4.20 -10.67
C THR A 183 -21.47 5.28 -9.71
N GLY A 184 -20.34 5.94 -9.96
CA GLY A 184 -19.73 6.88 -9.04
C GLY A 184 -18.89 6.23 -7.94
N ASP A 185 -18.95 4.89 -7.80
CA ASP A 185 -18.25 4.13 -6.77
C ASP A 185 -16.72 4.27 -6.88
N TYR A 186 -16.06 4.39 -5.72
CA TYR A 186 -14.61 4.30 -5.66
C TYR A 186 -14.13 2.86 -5.85
N ILE A 187 -12.98 2.73 -6.52
CA ILE A 187 -12.34 1.45 -6.80
C ILE A 187 -10.92 1.50 -6.25
N LEU A 188 -10.58 0.56 -5.38
CA LEU A 188 -9.20 0.29 -5.00
C LEU A 188 -8.56 -0.65 -6.02
N VAL A 189 -7.37 -0.29 -6.48
CA VAL A 189 -6.64 -1.02 -7.54
C VAL A 189 -5.46 -1.75 -6.91
N PHE A 190 -5.57 -3.06 -6.78
CA PHE A 190 -4.56 -3.92 -6.15
C PHE A 190 -3.74 -4.72 -7.18
N TYR A 191 -2.59 -5.21 -6.74
CA TYR A 191 -1.91 -6.32 -7.39
C TYR A 191 -2.86 -7.52 -7.50
N TYR A 192 -2.85 -8.19 -8.66
CA TYR A 192 -3.64 -9.40 -8.86
C TYR A 192 -2.87 -10.64 -8.37
N TYR A 193 -3.36 -11.26 -7.30
CA TYR A 193 -2.77 -12.45 -6.69
C TYR A 193 -3.32 -13.72 -7.35
N GLU A 194 -2.54 -14.30 -8.28
CA GLU A 194 -3.00 -15.40 -9.13
C GLU A 194 -3.36 -16.68 -8.38
N ASN A 195 -2.73 -16.93 -7.22
CA ASN A 195 -2.99 -18.11 -6.39
C ASN A 195 -4.22 -17.94 -5.47
N GLY A 196 -5.00 -16.86 -5.63
CA GLY A 196 -6.23 -16.62 -4.88
C GLY A 196 -5.99 -16.40 -3.39
N THR A 197 -6.91 -16.90 -2.57
CA THR A 197 -6.86 -16.76 -1.11
C THR A 197 -6.26 -17.99 -0.44
N LEU A 198 -5.81 -17.85 0.81
CA LEU A 198 -5.39 -18.99 1.64
C LEU A 198 -6.53 -19.98 1.85
N TYR A 199 -7.79 -19.53 1.88
CA TYR A 199 -8.96 -20.39 1.90
C TYR A 199 -9.00 -21.31 0.67
N ASN A 200 -8.76 -20.77 -0.54
CA ASN A 200 -8.69 -21.58 -1.76
C ASN A 200 -7.57 -22.61 -1.68
N ARG A 201 -6.37 -22.22 -1.22
CA ARG A 201 -5.22 -23.12 -1.06
C ARG A 201 -5.53 -24.27 -0.09
N ILE A 202 -6.03 -23.96 1.10
CA ILE A 202 -6.30 -24.97 2.15
C ILE A 202 -7.43 -25.93 1.76
N THR A 203 -8.42 -25.46 0.99
CA THR A 203 -9.57 -26.30 0.59
C THR A 203 -9.31 -27.15 -0.65
N GLN A 204 -8.31 -26.81 -1.47
CA GLN A 204 -7.97 -27.56 -2.69
C GLN A 204 -6.81 -28.55 -2.49
N GLU A 205 -5.91 -28.30 -1.53
CA GLU A 205 -4.76 -29.16 -1.27
C GLU A 205 -5.07 -30.20 -0.18
N GLU A 206 -4.82 -31.49 -0.46
CA GLU A 206 -5.04 -32.56 0.52
C GLU A 206 -4.15 -32.44 1.76
N LYS A 207 -2.90 -31.96 1.61
CA LYS A 207 -1.96 -31.69 2.72
C LYS A 207 -0.91 -30.63 2.37
N MET A 208 -0.85 -29.58 3.18
CA MET A 208 0.25 -28.62 3.18
C MET A 208 1.48 -29.21 3.88
N SER A 209 2.68 -28.99 3.34
CA SER A 209 3.92 -29.40 4.03
C SER A 209 4.11 -28.60 5.33
N PHE A 210 4.63 -29.24 6.38
CA PHE A 210 4.89 -28.57 7.65
C PHE A 210 5.87 -27.39 7.51
N THR A 211 6.87 -27.52 6.63
CA THR A 211 7.83 -26.45 6.32
C THR A 211 7.16 -25.24 5.70
N LEU A 212 6.24 -25.44 4.75
CA LEU A 212 5.47 -24.36 4.14
C LEU A 212 4.55 -23.70 5.18
N LEU A 213 3.87 -24.49 6.01
CA LEU A 213 3.02 -23.97 7.09
C LEU A 213 3.81 -23.09 8.07
N GLN A 214 5.00 -23.54 8.51
CA GLN A 214 5.86 -22.77 9.40
C GLN A 214 6.31 -21.45 8.77
N HIS A 215 6.66 -21.47 7.49
CA HIS A 215 7.03 -20.29 6.73
C HIS A 215 5.85 -19.30 6.66
N ASP A 216 4.69 -19.76 6.20
CA ASP A 216 3.47 -18.99 6.02
C ASP A 216 3.01 -18.33 7.34
N LEU A 217 3.03 -19.08 8.46
CA LEU A 217 2.68 -18.55 9.78
C LEU A 217 3.64 -17.45 10.25
N LYS A 218 4.94 -17.57 9.94
CA LYS A 218 5.93 -16.55 10.31
C LYS A 218 5.71 -15.26 9.53
N GLU A 219 5.40 -15.35 8.23
CA GLU A 219 5.09 -14.18 7.40
C GLU A 219 3.83 -13.46 7.89
N LEU A 220 2.75 -14.20 8.16
CA LEU A 220 1.52 -13.65 8.72
C LEU A 220 1.74 -12.99 10.07
N ALA A 221 2.47 -13.64 10.98
CA ALA A 221 2.80 -13.07 12.29
C ALA A 221 3.57 -11.75 12.14
N THR A 222 4.52 -11.68 11.21
CA THR A 222 5.28 -10.46 10.94
C THR A 222 4.39 -9.35 10.38
N GLY A 223 3.47 -9.68 9.47
CA GLY A 223 2.48 -8.74 8.94
C GLY A 223 1.59 -8.14 10.03
N LEU A 224 1.12 -8.97 10.96
CA LEU A 224 0.28 -8.57 12.10
C LEU A 224 1.05 -7.79 13.17
N GLU A 225 2.29 -8.18 13.47
CA GLU A 225 3.16 -7.45 14.41
C GLU A 225 3.29 -5.98 13.98
N ILE A 226 3.52 -5.72 12.70
CA ILE A 226 3.61 -4.35 12.14
C ILE A 226 2.30 -3.57 12.32
N LEU A 227 1.15 -4.24 12.15
CA LEU A 227 -0.15 -3.64 12.36
C LEU A 227 -0.32 -3.22 13.83
N HIS A 228 0.01 -4.14 14.74
CA HIS A 228 -0.14 -3.98 16.17
C HIS A 228 0.85 -2.94 16.75
N GLU A 229 2.08 -2.88 16.25
CA GLU A 229 3.08 -1.87 16.63
C GLU A 229 2.63 -0.44 16.31
N ARG A 230 1.82 -0.26 15.26
CA ARG A 230 1.18 1.03 14.95
C ARG A 230 -0.08 1.29 15.78
N GLY A 231 -0.42 0.38 16.69
CA GLY A 231 -1.62 0.45 17.52
C GLY A 231 -2.90 0.19 16.74
N TYR A 232 -2.87 -0.63 15.69
CA TYR A 232 -4.06 -1.03 14.94
C TYR A 232 -4.39 -2.51 15.12
N VAL A 233 -5.66 -2.86 14.95
CA VAL A 233 -6.16 -4.25 14.94
C VAL A 233 -6.98 -4.47 13.68
N HIS A 234 -6.74 -5.59 12.98
CA HIS A 234 -7.39 -5.90 11.70
C HIS A 234 -8.91 -6.11 11.84
N ARG A 235 -9.31 -6.79 12.93
CA ARG A 235 -10.69 -7.15 13.32
C ARG A 235 -11.46 -8.07 12.37
N ASP A 236 -10.93 -8.36 11.19
CA ASP A 236 -11.56 -9.28 10.23
C ASP A 236 -10.54 -10.23 9.56
N LEU A 237 -9.60 -10.76 10.34
CA LEU A 237 -8.57 -11.65 9.83
C LEU A 237 -9.11 -13.09 9.73
N HIS A 238 -9.18 -13.62 8.51
CA HIS A 238 -9.48 -15.02 8.23
C HIS A 238 -8.80 -15.47 6.93
N SER A 239 -8.85 -16.76 6.60
CA SER A 239 -8.17 -17.33 5.43
C SER A 239 -8.66 -16.79 4.08
N GLY A 240 -9.83 -16.15 4.03
CA GLY A 240 -10.34 -15.44 2.85
C GLY A 240 -9.73 -14.04 2.67
N ASN A 241 -9.25 -13.42 3.75
CA ASN A 241 -8.57 -12.11 3.77
C ASN A 241 -7.05 -12.24 3.78
N ILE A 242 -6.54 -13.42 3.38
CA ILE A 242 -5.12 -13.68 3.17
C ILE A 242 -4.95 -14.09 1.71
N LEU A 243 -4.22 -13.28 0.95
CA LEU A 243 -3.92 -13.52 -0.46
C LEU A 243 -2.62 -14.31 -0.62
N CYS A 244 -2.59 -15.15 -1.64
CA CYS A 244 -1.51 -16.08 -1.92
C CYS A 244 -0.72 -15.66 -3.16
N ALA A 245 0.60 -15.56 -3.03
CA ALA A 245 1.56 -15.52 -4.14
C ALA A 245 2.77 -16.41 -3.75
N PRO A 246 4.03 -16.09 -4.10
CA PRO A 246 5.18 -16.75 -3.46
C PRO A 246 5.25 -16.60 -1.94
N ALA A 247 4.54 -15.62 -1.37
CA ALA A 247 4.37 -15.36 0.07
C ALA A 247 2.88 -15.17 0.41
N LEU A 248 2.57 -14.93 1.69
CA LEU A 248 1.23 -14.56 2.17
C LEU A 248 1.07 -13.05 2.41
N TYR A 249 -0.12 -12.53 2.08
CA TYR A 249 -0.40 -11.10 2.14
C TYR A 249 -1.76 -10.84 2.80
N ILE A 250 -1.77 -10.03 3.86
CA ILE A 250 -2.99 -9.60 4.54
C ILE A 250 -3.70 -8.54 3.69
N THR A 251 -5.01 -8.69 3.52
CA THR A 251 -5.88 -7.73 2.80
C THR A 251 -7.14 -7.43 3.59
N ASP A 252 -7.95 -6.52 3.07
CA ASP A 252 -9.26 -6.12 3.60
C ASP A 252 -9.22 -5.41 4.96
N PHE A 253 -8.68 -4.20 4.93
CA PHE A 253 -8.54 -3.34 6.12
C PHE A 253 -9.78 -2.47 6.38
N GLY A 254 -10.93 -2.74 5.75
CA GLY A 254 -12.15 -1.93 5.95
C GLY A 254 -12.64 -1.93 7.40
N ASN A 255 -12.37 -3.03 8.12
CA ASN A 255 -12.65 -3.16 9.55
C ASN A 255 -11.45 -2.80 10.44
N CYS A 256 -10.33 -2.31 9.92
CA CYS A 256 -9.17 -1.98 10.74
C CYS A 256 -9.47 -0.79 11.67
N LYS A 257 -9.03 -0.84 12.94
CA LYS A 257 -9.17 0.28 13.89
C LYS A 257 -7.95 0.48 14.76
N LYS A 258 -7.72 1.73 15.18
CA LYS A 258 -6.76 2.03 16.24
C LYS A 258 -7.26 1.50 17.57
N VAL A 259 -6.37 0.90 18.35
CA VAL A 259 -6.65 0.39 19.71
C VAL A 259 -7.24 1.47 20.61
N ALA A 260 -6.77 2.71 20.49
CA ALA A 260 -7.26 3.85 21.26
C ALA A 260 -8.73 4.24 20.98
N GLU A 261 -9.32 3.74 19.89
CA GLU A 261 -10.71 4.02 19.47
C GLU A 261 -11.66 2.83 19.73
N ILE A 262 -11.17 1.76 20.37
CA ILE A 262 -11.93 0.54 20.66
C ILE A 262 -12.54 0.56 22.08
N THR A 263 -12.26 1.60 22.87
CA THR A 263 -12.82 1.81 24.22
C THR A 263 -14.20 2.44 24.22
#